data_AF-A0AA38YBG9-F1
#
_entry.id   AF-A0AA38YBG9-F1
#
_cell.length_a   1.000
_cell.length_b   1.000
_cell.length_c   1.000
_cell.angle_alpha   90.00
_cell.angle_beta   90.00
_cell.angle_gamma   90.00
#
_symmetry.space_group_name_H-M   'P 1'
#
loop_
_entity.id
_entity.type
_entity.pdbx_description
1 polymer ?
#
loop_
_entity_poly.entity_id
_entity_poly.type
_entity_poly.pdbx_seq_one_letter_code
_entity_poly.pdbx_strand_id
1 'polypeptide(L)'
;MPLSMSAPTLPSIEPVAALLNDFRTTLRILNLLRLYELLRSLILRETDTDLDRFTRTVLVAQACSYLNFQVMESIMHLTDKQILPSSIVLRRGGPDAWMRWAFRSWLLAVSLDFVRLGWDAMKHRRPTMGSTTIADRDSFAGVKEEIDHTWWAELQSSVAWLPVSLHLSLPHGLPGMNDGLMSLSSLLAEWPLCKAAWDATS
;
A
#
# COMPACT_ATOMS: atom_id res chain seq x y z
N MET A 1 48.23 8.67 -33.37
CA MET A 1 46.79 8.35 -33.31
C MET A 1 46.48 7.77 -31.93
N PRO A 2 45.74 8.46 -31.05
CA PRO A 2 45.29 7.86 -29.81
C PRO A 2 44.00 7.06 -30.06
N LEU A 3 43.97 5.80 -29.59
CA LEU A 3 42.79 4.95 -29.61
C LEU A 3 41.81 5.45 -28.55
N SER A 4 40.68 5.99 -28.98
CA SER A 4 39.56 6.30 -28.09
C SER A 4 38.96 4.99 -27.58
N MET A 5 39.34 4.57 -26.37
CA MET A 5 38.66 3.47 -25.68
C MET A 5 37.23 3.93 -25.34
N SER A 6 36.24 3.41 -26.07
CA SER A 6 34.84 3.51 -25.67
C SER A 6 34.69 2.81 -24.33
N ALA A 7 34.23 3.54 -23.30
CA ALA A 7 33.87 2.94 -22.03
C ALA A 7 32.83 1.82 -22.27
N PRO A 8 32.88 0.71 -21.51
CA PRO A 8 31.87 -0.34 -21.63
C PRO A 8 30.50 0.23 -21.28
N THR A 9 29.60 0.25 -22.26
CA THR A 9 28.19 0.58 -22.07
C THR A 9 27.55 -0.54 -21.28
N LEU A 10 27.15 -0.25 -20.04
CA LEU A 10 26.38 -1.20 -19.24
C LEU A 10 25.05 -1.50 -19.95
N PRO A 11 24.60 -2.77 -19.96
CA PRO A 11 23.31 -3.11 -20.56
C PRO A 11 22.17 -2.37 -19.83
N SER A 12 21.22 -1.83 -20.60
CA SER A 12 20.06 -1.14 -20.04
C SER A 12 19.18 -2.11 -19.24
N ILE A 13 18.86 -1.75 -18.01
CA ILE A 13 17.96 -2.50 -17.10
C ILE A 13 16.48 -2.18 -17.41
N GLU A 14 16.22 -1.16 -18.22
CA GLU A 14 14.89 -0.65 -18.55
C GLU A 14 13.92 -1.74 -19.08
N PRO A 15 14.32 -2.65 -20.00
CA PRO A 15 13.40 -3.69 -20.46
C PRO A 15 12.98 -4.66 -19.35
N VAL A 16 13.89 -4.94 -18.42
CA VAL A 16 13.59 -5.79 -17.26
C VAL A 16 12.65 -5.07 -16.30
N ALA A 17 12.87 -3.77 -16.06
CA ALA A 17 11.98 -2.96 -15.24
C ALA A 17 10.56 -2.88 -15.84
N ALA A 18 10.46 -2.70 -17.16
CA ALA A 18 9.19 -2.70 -17.87
C ALA A 18 8.47 -4.05 -17.75
N LEU A 19 9.18 -5.16 -17.95
CA LEU A 19 8.63 -6.50 -17.80
C LEU A 19 8.14 -6.77 -16.36
N LEU A 20 8.93 -6.37 -15.36
CA LEU A 20 8.56 -6.51 -13.96
C LEU A 20 7.32 -5.68 -13.61
N ASN A 21 7.22 -4.46 -14.15
CA ASN A 21 6.06 -3.61 -13.96
C ASN A 21 4.79 -4.22 -14.60
N ASP A 22 4.91 -4.77 -15.81
CA ASP A 22 3.81 -5.48 -16.48
C ASP A 22 3.36 -6.71 -15.68
N PHE A 23 4.31 -7.51 -15.20
CA PHE A 23 4.04 -8.67 -14.37
C PHE A 23 3.34 -8.29 -13.07
N ARG A 24 3.84 -7.27 -12.37
CA ARG A 24 3.25 -6.73 -11.13
C ARG A 24 1.81 -6.26 -11.35
N THR A 25 1.57 -5.55 -12.45
CA THR A 25 0.23 -5.04 -12.78
C THR A 25 -0.73 -6.18 -13.11
N THR A 26 -0.24 -7.23 -13.77
CA THR A 26 -1.02 -8.45 -14.04
C THR A 26 -1.38 -9.19 -12.75
N LEU A 27 -0.43 -9.37 -11.82
CA LEU A 27 -0.70 -9.97 -10.52
C LEU A 27 -1.72 -9.18 -9.72
N ARG A 28 -1.67 -7.85 -9.82
CA ARG A 28 -2.62 -6.96 -9.16
C ARG A 28 -4.04 -7.09 -9.72
N ILE A 29 -4.21 -7.37 -11.01
CA ILE A 29 -5.52 -7.72 -11.58
C ILE A 29 -6.08 -8.98 -10.93
N LEU A 30 -5.25 -10.01 -10.72
CA LEU A 30 -5.68 -11.23 -10.02
C LEU A 30 -6.00 -10.94 -8.55
N ASN A 31 -5.29 -10.00 -7.93
CA ASN A 31 -5.52 -9.58 -6.55
C ASN A 31 -6.84 -8.80 -6.37
N LEU A 32 -7.47 -8.29 -7.43
CA LEU A 32 -8.81 -7.68 -7.35
C LEU A 32 -9.85 -8.65 -6.79
N LEU A 33 -9.76 -9.94 -7.13
CA LEU A 33 -10.65 -10.96 -6.60
C LEU A 33 -10.49 -11.10 -5.09
N ARG A 34 -9.25 -11.08 -4.59
CA ARG A 34 -8.97 -11.12 -3.15
C ARG A 34 -9.50 -9.87 -2.43
N LEU A 35 -9.32 -8.69 -3.02
CA LEU A 35 -9.86 -7.44 -2.48
C LEU A 35 -11.39 -7.43 -2.46
N TYR A 36 -12.04 -7.99 -3.49
CA TYR A 36 -13.49 -8.13 -3.54
C TYR A 36 -14.00 -9.08 -2.45
N GLU A 37 -13.38 -10.25 -2.27
CA GLU A 37 -13.75 -11.17 -1.20
C GLU A 37 -13.54 -10.54 0.19
N LEU A 38 -12.45 -9.80 0.41
CA LEU A 38 -12.23 -9.05 1.64
C LEU A 38 -13.34 -8.00 1.88
N LEU A 39 -13.69 -7.22 0.86
CA LEU A 39 -14.74 -6.22 0.97
C LEU A 39 -16.09 -6.87 1.29
N ARG A 40 -16.41 -7.98 0.60
CA ARG A 40 -17.62 -8.75 0.82
C ARG A 40 -17.68 -9.30 2.25
N SER A 41 -16.59 -9.90 2.74
CA SER A 41 -16.54 -10.49 4.08
C SER A 41 -16.73 -9.44 5.18
N LEU A 42 -16.20 -8.23 4.97
CA LEU A 42 -16.39 -7.09 5.86
C LEU A 42 -17.84 -6.56 5.85
N ILE A 43 -18.48 -6.50 4.69
CA ILE A 43 -19.87 -6.03 4.56
C ILE A 43 -20.86 -7.05 5.14
N LEU A 44 -20.69 -8.32 4.79
CA LEU A 44 -21.56 -9.42 5.24
C LEU A 44 -21.29 -9.84 6.68
N ARG A 45 -20.23 -9.31 7.32
CA ARG A 45 -19.81 -9.64 8.69
C ARG A 45 -19.51 -11.12 8.86
N GLU A 46 -19.00 -11.74 7.80
CA GLU A 46 -18.53 -13.12 7.82
C GLU A 46 -17.21 -13.23 8.61
N THR A 47 -16.44 -12.14 8.67
CA THR A 47 -15.20 -12.02 9.44
C THR A 47 -15.45 -11.41 10.83
N ASP A 48 -14.73 -11.94 11.84
CA ASP A 48 -14.62 -11.52 13.24
C ASP A 48 -15.79 -10.73 13.83
N THR A 49 -16.63 -11.42 14.62
CA THR A 49 -17.84 -10.84 15.22
C THR A 49 -17.53 -9.71 16.21
N ASP A 50 -16.28 -9.62 16.70
CA ASP A 50 -15.82 -8.69 17.73
C ASP A 50 -15.25 -7.36 17.20
N LEU A 51 -15.25 -7.15 15.89
CA LEU A 51 -14.81 -5.88 15.29
C LEU A 51 -15.78 -4.73 15.61
N ASP A 52 -15.25 -3.69 16.25
CA ASP A 52 -15.99 -2.46 16.56
C ASP A 52 -16.56 -1.83 15.27
N ARG A 53 -17.72 -1.19 15.40
CA ARG A 53 -18.41 -0.52 14.30
C ARG A 53 -17.51 0.48 13.60
N PHE A 54 -16.73 1.26 14.37
CA PHE A 54 -15.84 2.27 13.81
C PHE A 54 -14.72 1.63 12.98
N THR A 55 -13.99 0.68 13.55
CA THR A 55 -12.91 -0.04 12.86
C THR A 55 -13.41 -0.70 11.58
N ARG A 56 -14.58 -1.35 11.62
CA ARG A 56 -15.18 -1.95 10.41
C ARG A 56 -15.49 -0.91 9.33
N THR A 57 -16.07 0.23 9.69
CA THR A 57 -16.35 1.30 8.71
C THR A 57 -15.07 1.81 8.06
N VAL A 58 -14.00 2.01 8.83
CA VAL A 58 -12.69 2.42 8.32
C VAL A 58 -12.13 1.37 7.36
N LEU A 59 -12.15 0.09 7.74
CA LEU A 59 -11.68 -1.02 6.90
C LEU A 59 -12.48 -1.17 5.60
N VAL A 60 -13.80 -1.01 5.64
CA VAL A 60 -14.64 -1.01 4.42
C VAL A 60 -14.27 0.16 3.53
N ALA A 61 -14.12 1.36 4.08
CA ALA A 61 -13.71 2.54 3.31
C ALA A 61 -12.32 2.37 2.69
N GLN A 62 -11.39 1.75 3.44
CA GLN A 62 -10.04 1.46 2.99
C GLN A 62 -10.03 0.41 1.86
N ALA A 63 -10.77 -0.68 2.02
CA ALA A 63 -10.93 -1.72 1.00
C ALA A 63 -11.55 -1.16 -0.29
N CYS A 64 -12.60 -0.33 -0.17
CA CYS A 64 -13.19 0.38 -1.32
C CYS A 64 -12.18 1.30 -2.01
N SER A 65 -11.34 2.00 -1.24
CA SER A 65 -10.33 2.92 -1.77
C SER A 65 -9.24 2.17 -2.55
N TYR A 66 -8.72 1.07 -2.00
CA TYR A 66 -7.76 0.21 -2.69
C TYR A 66 -8.36 -0.48 -3.92
N LEU A 67 -9.62 -0.95 -3.82
CA LEU A 67 -10.31 -1.55 -4.95
C LEU A 67 -10.48 -0.54 -6.10
N ASN A 68 -10.89 0.69 -5.79
CA ASN A 68 -11.00 1.75 -6.79
C ASN A 68 -9.65 2.06 -7.45
N PHE A 69 -8.59 2.23 -6.66
CA PHE A 69 -7.24 2.41 -7.18
C PHE A 69 -6.85 1.27 -8.12
N GLN A 70 -7.05 0.03 -7.68
CA GLN A 70 -6.62 -1.15 -8.42
C GLN A 70 -7.40 -1.37 -9.72
N VAL A 71 -8.72 -1.08 -9.72
CA VAL A 71 -9.57 -1.12 -10.92
C VAL A 71 -9.14 -0.05 -11.91
N MET A 72 -8.87 1.17 -11.44
CA MET A 72 -8.45 2.26 -12.32
C MET A 72 -7.09 2.00 -12.96
N GLU A 73 -6.11 1.50 -12.19
CA GLU A 73 -4.79 1.08 -12.69
C GLU A 73 -4.93 -0.04 -13.73
N SER A 74 -5.78 -1.04 -13.44
CA SER A 74 -6.03 -2.16 -14.37
C SER A 74 -6.66 -1.72 -15.68
N ILE A 75 -7.63 -0.80 -15.64
CA ILE A 75 -8.26 -0.25 -16.86
C ILE A 75 -7.21 0.47 -17.72
N MET A 76 -6.36 1.29 -17.12
CA MET A 76 -5.27 1.96 -17.83
C MET A 76 -4.34 0.96 -18.49
N HIS A 77 -3.89 -0.04 -17.74
CA HIS A 77 -3.00 -1.09 -18.26
C HIS A 77 -3.61 -1.86 -19.43
N LEU A 78 -4.90 -2.24 -19.34
CA LEU A 78 -5.61 -2.94 -20.41
C LEU A 78 -5.84 -2.04 -21.64
N THR A 79 -6.03 -0.73 -21.44
CA THR A 79 -6.08 0.25 -22.52
C THR A 79 -4.73 0.39 -23.23
N ASP A 80 -3.63 0.43 -22.49
CA ASP A 80 -2.28 0.51 -23.07
C ASP A 80 -1.98 -0.72 -23.93
N LYS A 81 -2.44 -1.91 -23.51
CA LYS A 81 -2.35 -3.16 -24.28
C LYS A 81 -3.38 -3.27 -25.42
N GLN A 82 -4.16 -2.22 -25.70
CA GLN A 82 -5.21 -2.18 -26.73
C GLN A 82 -6.32 -3.22 -26.56
N ILE A 83 -6.51 -3.75 -25.34
CA ILE A 83 -7.58 -4.69 -25.01
C ILE A 83 -8.88 -3.92 -24.76
N LEU A 84 -8.80 -2.77 -24.11
CA LEU A 84 -9.92 -1.86 -23.88
C LEU A 84 -9.83 -0.63 -24.77
N PRO A 85 -10.97 -0.09 -25.25
CA PRO A 85 -10.96 1.10 -26.10
C PRO A 85 -10.50 2.33 -25.31
N SER A 86 -9.56 3.09 -25.87
CA SER A 86 -9.02 4.32 -25.26
C SER A 86 -10.07 5.42 -25.03
N SER A 87 -11.25 5.29 -25.63
CA SER A 87 -12.38 6.21 -25.44
C SER A 87 -12.86 6.27 -23.99
N ILE A 88 -12.71 5.20 -23.20
CA ILE A 88 -13.11 5.17 -21.78
C ILE A 88 -12.28 6.18 -20.97
N VAL A 89 -10.97 6.18 -21.20
CA VAL A 89 -10.00 7.05 -20.53
C VAL A 89 -10.10 8.48 -21.04
N LEU A 90 -10.20 8.65 -22.36
CA LEU A 90 -10.28 9.97 -23.00
C LEU A 90 -11.55 10.74 -22.58
N ARG A 91 -12.69 10.07 -22.42
CA ARG A 91 -13.95 10.69 -21.97
C ARG A 91 -13.86 11.28 -20.55
N ARG A 92 -12.96 10.77 -19.70
CA ARG A 92 -12.79 11.22 -18.31
C ARG A 92 -11.61 12.18 -18.11
N GLY A 93 -11.10 12.79 -19.18
CA GLY A 93 -10.03 13.79 -19.11
C GLY A 93 -8.64 13.25 -19.42
N GLY A 94 -8.55 12.06 -20.01
CA GLY A 94 -7.31 11.46 -20.50
C GLY A 94 -6.52 10.65 -19.46
N PRO A 95 -5.41 10.02 -19.90
CA PRO A 95 -4.58 9.14 -19.08
C PRO A 95 -4.14 9.77 -17.76
N ASP A 96 -3.64 11.00 -17.82
CA ASP A 96 -3.10 11.67 -16.62
C ASP A 96 -4.19 11.97 -15.60
N ALA A 97 -5.38 12.40 -16.06
CA ALA A 97 -6.49 12.67 -15.15
C ALA A 97 -6.99 11.38 -14.50
N TRP A 98 -7.03 10.29 -15.27
CA TRP A 98 -7.42 8.98 -14.78
C TRP A 98 -6.47 8.49 -13.68
N MET A 99 -5.16 8.53 -13.96
CA MET A 99 -4.16 8.07 -13.02
C MET A 99 -4.10 8.95 -11.77
N ARG A 100 -4.30 10.27 -11.90
CA ARG A 100 -4.43 11.16 -10.73
C ARG A 100 -5.58 10.77 -9.82
N TRP A 101 -6.75 10.41 -10.37
CA TRP A 101 -7.88 9.94 -9.56
C TRP A 101 -7.60 8.59 -8.90
N ALA A 102 -6.85 7.71 -9.57
CA ALA A 102 -6.35 6.48 -8.97
C ALA A 102 -5.47 6.83 -7.76
N PHE A 103 -4.45 7.68 -7.93
CA PHE A 103 -3.55 8.08 -6.84
C PHE A 103 -4.25 8.81 -5.69
N ARG A 104 -5.32 9.58 -5.96
CA ARG A 104 -6.16 10.17 -4.89
C ARG A 104 -6.93 9.12 -4.10
N SER A 105 -7.41 8.07 -4.76
CA SER A 105 -8.05 6.93 -4.09
C SER A 105 -7.04 6.18 -3.22
N TRP A 106 -5.80 6.03 -3.71
CA TRP A 106 -4.71 5.46 -2.92
C TRP A 106 -4.33 6.35 -1.72
N LEU A 107 -4.22 7.66 -1.90
CA LEU A 107 -3.97 8.62 -0.81
C LEU A 107 -5.08 8.55 0.26
N LEU A 108 -6.34 8.40 -0.14
CA LEU A 108 -7.44 8.20 0.80
C LEU A 108 -7.25 6.91 1.61
N ALA A 109 -6.86 5.81 0.97
CA ALA A 109 -6.57 4.55 1.66
C ALA A 109 -5.44 4.70 2.69
N VAL A 110 -4.32 5.35 2.30
CA VAL A 110 -3.19 5.64 3.19
C VAL A 110 -3.61 6.57 4.34
N SER A 111 -4.49 7.53 4.08
CA SER A 111 -5.03 8.41 5.13
C SER A 111 -5.89 7.64 6.13
N LEU A 112 -6.66 6.66 5.65
CA LEU A 112 -7.46 5.78 6.50
C LEU A 112 -6.60 4.84 7.35
N ASP A 113 -5.40 4.45 6.89
CA ASP A 113 -4.43 3.71 7.71
C ASP A 113 -4.04 4.49 8.96
N PHE A 114 -3.79 5.80 8.84
CA PHE A 114 -3.51 6.65 10.02
C PHE A 114 -4.70 6.75 10.97
N VAL A 115 -5.93 6.83 10.43
CA VAL A 115 -7.15 6.87 11.26
C VAL A 115 -7.31 5.57 12.03
N ARG A 116 -7.09 4.43 11.37
CA ARG A 116 -7.13 3.09 11.98
C ARG A 116 -6.07 2.96 13.08
N LEU A 117 -4.81 3.24 12.75
CA LEU A 117 -3.68 3.16 13.68
C LEU A 117 -3.84 4.10 14.87
N GLY A 118 -4.36 5.31 14.65
CA GLY A 118 -4.65 6.28 15.70
C GLY A 118 -5.76 5.79 16.63
N TRP A 119 -6.81 5.19 16.08
CA TRP A 119 -7.88 4.57 16.87
C TRP A 119 -7.37 3.39 17.70
N ASP A 120 -6.55 2.52 17.11
CA ASP A 120 -5.96 1.39 17.80
C ASP A 120 -5.02 1.87 18.91
N ALA A 121 -4.19 2.89 18.68
CA ALA A 121 -3.34 3.48 19.72
C ALA A 121 -4.16 4.04 20.89
N MET A 122 -5.32 4.66 20.63
CA MET A 122 -6.22 5.14 21.68
C MET A 122 -6.85 4.01 22.47
N LYS A 123 -7.19 2.88 21.82
CA LYS A 123 -7.79 1.71 22.47
C LYS A 123 -6.77 0.98 23.36
N HIS A 124 -5.55 0.77 22.86
CA HIS A 124 -4.48 0.06 23.57
C HIS A 124 -3.90 0.83 24.76
N ARG A 125 -4.02 2.18 24.75
CA ARG A 125 -3.58 3.03 25.89
C ARG A 125 -4.57 3.08 27.05
N ARG A 126 -5.75 2.45 26.94
CA ARG A 126 -6.67 2.35 28.08
C ARG A 126 -6.16 1.26 29.02
N PRO A 127 -5.85 1.56 30.29
CA PRO A 127 -5.39 0.55 31.22
C PRO A 127 -6.52 -0.47 31.44
N THR A 128 -6.29 -1.71 31.01
CA THR A 128 -7.16 -2.84 31.34
C THR A 128 -7.02 -3.10 32.84
N MET A 129 -7.88 -2.48 33.64
CA MET A 129 -8.03 -2.77 35.07
C MET A 129 -8.49 -4.23 35.20
N GLY A 130 -7.59 -5.19 35.45
CA GLY A 130 -8.01 -6.57 35.70
C GLY A 130 -6.97 -7.70 35.72
N SER A 131 -5.67 -7.43 35.54
CA SER A 131 -4.65 -8.51 35.58
C SER A 131 -4.14 -8.72 37.01
N THR A 132 -4.69 -9.74 37.69
CA THR A 132 -4.46 -10.04 39.12
C THR A 132 -3.36 -11.09 39.36
N THR A 133 -2.83 -11.76 38.33
CA THR A 133 -1.84 -12.86 38.49
C THR A 133 -0.50 -12.53 37.81
N ILE A 134 0.63 -12.91 38.43
CA ILE A 134 1.99 -12.66 37.91
C ILE A 134 2.27 -13.44 36.61
N ALA A 135 1.77 -14.68 36.49
CA ALA A 135 1.90 -15.49 35.27
C ALA A 135 1.12 -14.90 34.07
N ASP A 136 0.00 -14.23 34.33
CA ASP A 136 -0.76 -13.51 33.31
C ASP A 136 -0.07 -12.21 32.89
N ARG A 137 0.86 -11.67 33.68
CA ARG A 137 1.61 -10.45 33.33
C ARG A 137 2.72 -10.72 32.34
N ASP A 138 3.45 -11.82 32.50
CA ASP A 138 4.57 -12.16 31.61
C ASP A 138 4.05 -12.58 30.21
N SER A 139 2.98 -13.36 30.15
CA SER A 139 2.31 -13.71 28.88
C SER A 139 1.68 -12.48 28.22
N PHE A 140 1.04 -11.59 29.00
CA PHE A 140 0.49 -10.34 28.50
C PHE A 140 1.58 -9.35 28.04
N ALA A 141 2.76 -9.37 28.67
CA ALA A 141 3.89 -8.54 28.26
C ALA A 141 4.41 -8.95 26.86
N GLY A 142 4.54 -10.26 26.59
CA GLY A 142 4.94 -10.76 25.27
C GLY A 142 3.93 -10.43 24.17
N VAL A 143 2.63 -10.63 24.44
CA VAL A 143 1.56 -10.27 23.49
C VAL A 143 1.53 -8.76 23.23
N LYS A 144 1.76 -7.94 24.26
CA LYS A 144 1.82 -6.49 24.10
C LYS A 144 3.00 -6.05 23.24
N GLU A 145 4.16 -6.67 23.41
CA GLU A 145 5.35 -6.39 22.60
C GLU A 145 5.11 -6.72 21.12
N GLU A 146 4.46 -7.84 20.82
CA GLU A 146 4.10 -8.23 19.45
C GLU A 146 3.11 -7.24 18.81
N ILE A 147 2.10 -6.81 19.56
CA ILE A 147 1.14 -5.79 19.12
C ILE A 147 1.86 -4.46 18.86
N ASP A 148 2.73 -4.02 19.78
CA ASP A 148 3.48 -2.78 19.65
C ASP A 148 4.42 -2.84 18.43
N HIS A 149 5.12 -3.95 18.21
CA HIS A 149 5.99 -4.14 17.05
C HIS A 149 5.20 -4.11 15.73
N THR A 150 4.05 -4.79 15.68
CA THR A 150 3.17 -4.79 14.51
C THR A 150 2.63 -3.39 14.22
N TRP A 151 2.17 -2.68 15.26
CA TRP A 151 1.68 -1.31 15.14
C TRP A 151 2.75 -0.35 14.62
N TRP A 152 3.99 -0.46 15.12
CA TRP A 152 5.11 0.36 14.64
C TRP A 152 5.50 0.04 13.20
N ALA A 153 5.48 -1.23 12.81
CA ALA A 153 5.75 -1.65 11.44
C ALA A 153 4.71 -1.10 10.47
N GLU A 154 3.42 -1.17 10.82
CA GLU A 154 2.34 -0.58 10.04
C GLU A 154 2.47 0.94 9.93
N LEU A 155 2.74 1.62 11.06
CA LEU A 155 2.95 3.07 11.06
C LEU A 155 4.13 3.49 10.17
N GLN A 156 5.27 2.78 10.26
CA GLN A 156 6.41 3.03 9.39
C GLN A 156 6.00 2.91 7.91
N SER A 157 5.27 1.86 7.55
CA SER A 157 4.83 1.64 6.18
C SER A 157 3.91 2.77 5.69
N SER A 158 2.91 3.16 6.50
CA SER A 158 2.00 4.27 6.18
C SER A 158 2.72 5.61 6.03
N VAL A 159 3.68 5.90 6.92
CA VAL A 159 4.50 7.13 6.86
C VAL A 159 5.36 7.15 5.61
N ALA A 160 5.94 6.02 5.23
CA ALA A 160 6.77 5.92 4.04
C ALA A 160 5.96 6.07 2.74
N TRP A 161 4.71 5.55 2.70
CA TRP A 161 3.83 5.71 1.54
C TRP A 161 3.15 7.09 1.41
N LEU A 162 2.99 7.82 2.52
CA LEU A 162 2.33 9.13 2.52
C LEU A 162 2.95 10.16 1.55
N PRO A 163 4.28 10.44 1.56
CA PRO A 163 4.87 11.41 0.63
C PRO A 163 4.68 11.00 -0.83
N VAL A 164 4.82 9.71 -1.14
CA VAL A 164 4.70 9.17 -2.51
C VAL A 164 3.26 9.32 -3.02
N SER A 165 2.28 8.88 -2.22
CA SER A 165 0.86 8.99 -2.58
C SER A 165 0.43 10.45 -2.72
N LEU A 166 0.94 11.35 -1.87
CA LEU A 166 0.65 12.77 -1.97
C LEU A 166 1.26 13.39 -3.24
N HIS A 167 2.53 13.10 -3.55
CA HIS A 167 3.19 13.59 -4.77
C HIS A 167 2.42 13.18 -6.03
N LEU A 168 2.05 11.91 -6.15
CA LEU A 168 1.36 11.39 -7.34
C LEU A 168 -0.11 11.83 -7.45
N SER A 169 -0.73 12.24 -6.33
CA SER A 169 -2.10 12.76 -6.33
C SER A 169 -2.22 14.20 -6.84
N LEU A 170 -1.11 14.95 -6.85
CA LEU A 170 -1.05 16.37 -7.20
C LEU A 170 -0.70 16.57 -8.69
N PRO A 171 -1.28 17.58 -9.38
CA PRO A 171 -0.99 17.82 -10.80
C PRO A 171 0.48 18.15 -11.11
N HIS A 172 1.17 18.82 -10.18
CA HIS A 172 2.57 19.25 -10.33
C HIS A 172 3.52 18.51 -9.40
N GLY A 173 3.01 17.52 -8.65
CA GLY A 173 3.78 16.88 -7.60
C GLY A 173 4.12 17.78 -6.42
N LEU A 174 4.81 17.19 -5.44
CA LEU A 174 5.47 17.91 -4.35
C LEU A 174 6.82 18.49 -4.79
N PRO A 175 7.13 19.76 -4.47
CA PRO A 175 8.40 20.38 -4.81
C PRO A 175 9.56 19.68 -4.07
N GLY A 176 10.60 19.30 -4.81
CA GLY A 176 11.79 18.62 -4.26
C GLY A 176 11.70 17.10 -4.18
N MET A 177 10.54 16.50 -4.50
CA MET A 177 10.44 15.05 -4.67
C MET A 177 11.09 14.67 -6.01
N ASN A 178 12.00 13.70 -5.99
CA ASN A 178 12.58 13.09 -7.18
C ASN A 178 12.30 11.59 -7.19
N ASP A 179 12.55 10.94 -8.33
CA ASP A 179 12.32 9.50 -8.50
C ASP A 179 13.11 8.65 -7.48
N GLY A 180 14.32 9.09 -7.11
CA GLY A 180 15.14 8.41 -6.11
C GLY A 180 14.55 8.43 -4.69
N LEU A 181 13.96 9.55 -4.27
CA LEU A 181 13.26 9.67 -2.99
C LEU A 181 11.98 8.85 -2.99
N MET A 182 11.28 8.78 -4.11
CA MET A 182 10.12 7.89 -4.27
C MET A 182 10.53 6.41 -4.18
N SER A 183 11.63 6.02 -4.82
CA SER A 183 12.17 4.67 -4.73
C SER A 183 12.60 4.34 -3.29
N LEU A 184 13.30 5.26 -2.62
CA LEU A 184 13.70 5.08 -1.22
C LEU A 184 12.49 4.92 -0.30
N SER A 185 11.46 5.76 -0.50
CA SER A 185 10.23 5.70 0.29
C SER A 185 9.50 4.37 0.08
N SER A 186 9.42 3.88 -1.15
CA SER A 186 8.85 2.57 -1.46
C SER A 186 9.63 1.44 -0.75
N LEU A 187 10.96 1.49 -0.77
CA LEU A 187 11.81 0.51 -0.07
C LEU A 187 11.59 0.52 1.44
N LEU A 188 11.51 1.70 2.06
CA LEU A 188 11.26 1.84 3.49
C LEU A 188 9.87 1.35 3.88
N ALA A 189 8.90 1.49 2.97
CA ALA A 189 7.53 1.05 3.21
C ALA A 189 7.40 -0.48 3.17
N GLU A 190 8.19 -1.15 2.34
CA GLU A 190 8.22 -2.61 2.19
C GLU A 190 9.22 -3.30 3.14
N TRP A 191 10.08 -2.52 3.81
CA TRP A 191 11.10 -3.03 4.73
C TRP A 191 10.58 -4.03 5.79
N PRO A 192 9.45 -3.78 6.48
CA PRO A 192 8.97 -4.73 7.50
C PRO A 192 8.66 -6.11 6.92
N LEU A 193 8.14 -6.18 5.70
CA LEU A 193 7.86 -7.43 5.00
C LEU A 193 9.15 -8.16 4.63
N CYS A 194 10.14 -7.42 4.10
CA CYS A 194 11.46 -7.99 3.79
C CYS A 194 12.13 -8.56 5.04
N LYS A 195 12.09 -7.82 6.15
CA LYS A 195 12.63 -8.28 7.43
C LYS A 195 11.92 -9.53 7.92
N ALA A 196 10.59 -9.55 7.92
CA ALA A 196 9.81 -10.72 8.34
C ALA A 196 10.10 -11.96 7.48
N ALA A 197 10.24 -11.79 6.16
CA ALA A 197 10.60 -12.89 5.25
C ALA A 197 12.03 -13.40 5.49
N TRP A 198 12.96 -12.50 5.83
CA TRP A 198 14.33 -12.86 6.17
C TRP A 198 14.39 -13.65 7.48
N ASP A 199 13.74 -13.14 8.52
CA ASP A 199 13.69 -13.76 9.85
C ASP A 199 13.00 -15.13 9.81
N ALA A 200 12.05 -15.35 8.88
CA ALA A 200 11.43 -16.65 8.68
C ALA A 200 12.35 -17.70 8.03
N THR A 201 13.46 -17.28 7.44
CA THR A 201 14.42 -18.16 6.75
C THR A 201 15.66 -18.47 7.62
N SER A 202 15.93 -17.66 8.64
CA SER A 202 17.03 -17.83 9.60
C SER A 202 16.64 -18.69 10.79
#